data_AF-H0TM19-F1
#
_entry.id   AF-H0TM19-F1
#
_cell.length_a   1.000
_cell.length_b   1.000
_cell.length_c   1.000
_cell.angle_alpha   90.00
_cell.angle_beta   90.00
_cell.angle_gamma   90.00
#
_symmetry.space_group_name_H-M   'P 1'
#
loop_
_entity.id
_entity.type
_entity.pdbx_description
1 polymer ?
#
loop_
_entity_poly.entity_id
_entity_poly.type
_entity_poly.pdbx_seq_one_letter_code
_entity_poly.pdbx_strand_id
1 'polypeptide(L)' 'MTKPTPQHVSAIAEAAGLPVDKDVATRIANSIGPAFEGFAPIAGTLPMDLEPASFVVAQSIKVAR' A
#
# COMPACT_ATOMS: atom_id res chain seq x y z
N MET A 1 -7.81 0.30 -1.28
CA MET A 1 -7.10 0.62 -2.55
C MET A 1 -7.56 -0.35 -3.62
N THR A 2 -7.87 0.14 -4.82
CA THR A 2 -8.21 -0.70 -5.98
C THR A 2 -6.95 -1.31 -6.60
N LYS A 3 -7.10 -2.46 -7.25
CA LYS A 3 -6.02 -3.20 -7.91
C LYS A 3 -5.22 -2.29 -8.87
N PRO A 4 -3.89 -2.23 -8.78
CA PRO A 4 -3.07 -1.41 -9.67
C PRO A 4 -3.12 -1.93 -11.11
N THR A 5 -3.18 -1.01 -12.08
CA THR A 5 -3.15 -1.29 -13.52
C THR A 5 -1.70 -1.27 -14.02
N PRO A 6 -1.40 -1.85 -15.20
CA PRO A 6 -0.08 -1.74 -15.82
C PRO A 6 0.39 -0.28 -15.97
N GLN A 7 -0.53 0.64 -16.27
CA GLN A 7 -0.21 2.07 -16.38
C GLN A 7 0.24 2.66 -15.04
N HIS A 8 -0.39 2.29 -13.94
CA HIS A 8 0.05 2.72 -12.60
C HIS A 8 1.43 2.18 -12.27
N VAL A 9 1.71 0.92 -12.62
CA VAL A 9 3.04 0.30 -12.40
C VAL A 9 4.11 1.03 -13.21
N SER A 10 3.87 1.32 -14.48
CA SER A 10 4.82 2.06 -15.32
C SER A 10 5.10 3.46 -14.78
N ALA A 11 4.07 4.20 -14.35
CA ALA A 11 4.25 5.54 -13.78
C ALA A 11 5.08 5.54 -12.48
N ILE A 12 4.87 4.54 -11.60
CA ILE A 12 5.66 4.39 -10.38
C ILE A 12 7.11 4.02 -10.70
N ALA A 13 7.33 3.10 -11.66
CA ALA A 13 8.67 2.72 -12.09
C ALA A 13 9.45 3.89 -12.69
N GLU A 14 8.80 4.71 -13.51
CA GLU A 14 9.37 5.93 -14.08
C GLU A 14 9.76 6.93 -12.98
N ALA A 15 8.87 7.18 -12.03
CA ALA A 15 9.16 8.06 -10.88
C ALA A 15 10.32 7.53 -10.01
N ALA A 16 10.52 6.21 -9.97
CA ALA A 16 11.62 5.57 -9.26
C ALA A 16 12.91 5.46 -10.10
N GLY A 17 12.90 5.85 -11.38
CA GLY A 17 14.04 5.70 -12.29
C GLY A 17 14.35 4.26 -12.68
N LEU A 18 13.40 3.33 -12.52
CA LEU A 18 13.56 1.94 -12.95
C LEU A 18 13.06 1.75 -14.39
N PRO A 19 13.90 1.22 -15.30
CA PRO A 19 13.45 0.84 -16.63
C PRO A 19 12.54 -0.39 -16.54
N VAL A 20 11.26 -0.20 -16.82
CA VAL A 20 10.26 -1.26 -16.85
C VAL A 20 9.56 -1.25 -18.20
N ASP A 21 9.61 -2.39 -18.91
CA ASP A 21 8.87 -2.56 -20.16
C ASP A 21 7.38 -2.86 -19.90
N LYS A 22 6.56 -2.82 -20.95
CA LYS A 22 5.11 -3.06 -20.86
C LYS A 22 4.74 -4.47 -20.40
N ASP A 23 5.53 -5.48 -20.76
CA ASP A 23 5.26 -6.88 -20.40
C ASP A 23 5.56 -7.11 -18.92
N VAL A 24 6.64 -6.52 -18.41
CA VAL A 24 7.01 -6.50 -17.00
C VAL A 24 5.97 -5.75 -16.19
N ALA A 25 5.55 -4.55 -16.62
CA ALA A 25 4.48 -3.80 -15.96
C ALA A 25 3.17 -4.62 -15.88
N THR A 26 2.84 -5.35 -16.94
CA THR A 26 1.66 -6.23 -17.00
C THR A 26 1.79 -7.40 -16.02
N ARG A 27 2.95 -8.06 -15.97
CA ARG A 27 3.21 -9.15 -15.01
C ARG A 27 3.12 -8.66 -13.57
N ILE A 28 3.72 -7.51 -13.26
CA ILE A 28 3.65 -6.90 -11.93
C ILE A 28 2.20 -6.62 -11.54
N ALA A 29 1.42 -5.96 -12.41
CA ALA A 29 0.00 -5.67 -12.13
C ALA A 29 -0.83 -6.95 -11.90
N ASN A 30 -0.56 -8.02 -12.66
CA ASN A 30 -1.23 -9.31 -12.49
C ASN A 30 -0.83 -10.02 -11.19
N SER A 31 0.45 -9.99 -10.83
CA SER A 31 0.98 -10.65 -9.62
C SER A 31 0.64 -9.91 -8.32
N ILE A 32 0.54 -8.59 -8.37
CA ILE A 32 0.25 -7.74 -7.20
C ILE A 32 -1.26 -7.67 -6.91
N GLY A 33 -2.12 -7.88 -7.92
CA GLY A 33 -3.58 -7.85 -7.76
C GLY A 33 -4.12 -8.67 -6.57
N PRO A 34 -3.79 -9.97 -6.45
CA PRO A 34 -4.21 -10.81 -5.32
C PRO A 34 -3.74 -10.29 -3.95
N ALA A 35 -2.55 -9.67 -3.89
CA ALA A 35 -2.04 -9.08 -2.66
C ALA A 35 -2.86 -7.85 -2.26
N PHE A 36 -3.25 -6.99 -3.20
CA PHE A 36 -4.09 -5.82 -2.92
C PHE A 36 -5.52 -6.19 -2.50
N GLU A 37 -6.09 -7.23 -3.09
CA GLU A 37 -7.39 -7.79 -2.69
C GLU A 37 -7.33 -8.34 -1.25
N GLY A 38 -6.22 -9.00 -0.87
CA GLY A 38 -5.99 -9.48 0.49
C GLY A 38 -5.58 -8.41 1.52
N PHE A 39 -4.99 -7.29 1.09
CA PHE A 39 -4.57 -6.19 1.97
C PHE A 39 -5.70 -5.21 2.28
N ALA A 40 -6.71 -5.11 1.40
CA ALA A 40 -7.90 -4.29 1.62
C ALA A 40 -8.61 -4.54 2.97
N PRO A 41 -8.79 -5.79 3.46
CA PRO A 41 -9.36 -6.04 4.79
C PRO A 41 -8.44 -5.64 5.96
N ILE A 42 -7.12 -5.50 5.76
CA ILE A 42 -6.19 -5.06 6.83
C ILE A 42 -6.31 -3.55 7.07
N ALA A 43 -6.70 -2.76 6.08
CA ALA A 43 -7.01 -1.34 6.29
C ALA A 43 -8.20 -1.13 7.24
N GLY A 44 -9.13 -2.09 7.32
CA GLY A 44 -10.24 -2.07 8.28
C GLY A 44 -9.89 -2.62 9.68
N THR A 45 -8.69 -3.19 9.88
CA THR A 45 -8.24 -3.73 11.17
C THR A 45 -6.98 -3.05 11.71
N LEU A 46 -6.30 -2.24 10.90
CA LEU A 46 -5.22 -1.39 11.36
C LEU A 46 -5.81 -0.24 12.19
N PRO A 47 -5.40 -0.07 13.46
CA PRO A 47 -5.85 1.03 14.32
C PRO A 47 -5.51 2.44 13.81
N MET A 48 -4.93 2.55 12.61
CA MET A 48 -4.38 3.76 12.01
C MET A 48 -5.42 4.54 11.18
N ASP A 49 -6.68 4.07 11.12
CA ASP A 49 -7.81 4.91 10.68
C ASP A 49 -8.26 5.89 11.79
N LEU A 50 -7.68 5.78 12.99
CA LEU A 50 -7.73 6.86 13.99
C LEU A 50 -6.63 7.85 13.62
N GLU A 51 -7.07 9.06 13.28
CA GLU A 51 -6.28 10.20 12.82
C GLU A 51 -4.83 10.24 13.34
N PRO A 52 -3.84 10.66 12.52
CA PRO A 52 -2.43 10.74 12.92
C PRO A 52 -2.15 11.36 14.29
N ALA A 53 -3.02 12.26 14.77
CA ALA A 53 -2.96 12.87 16.10
C ALA A 53 -3.13 11.87 17.28
N SER A 54 -3.84 10.76 17.05
CA SER A 54 -4.14 9.75 18.08
C SER A 54 -2.97 8.78 18.34
N PHE A 55 -2.00 8.70 17.42
CA PHE A 55 -0.83 7.83 17.55
C PHE A 55 0.00 8.14 18.81
N VAL A 56 0.21 9.43 19.12
CA VAL A 56 1.00 9.87 20.29
C VAL A 56 0.30 9.53 21.60
N VAL A 57 -1.04 9.59 21.63
CA VAL A 57 -1.85 9.24 22.81
C VAL A 57 -1.79 7.74 23.09
N ALA A 58 -1.93 6.90 22.05
CA ALA A 58 -1.82 5.45 22.18
C ALA A 58 -0.42 5.01 22.65
N GLN A 59 0.64 5.67 22.17
CA GLN A 59 2.00 5.42 22.62
C GLN A 59 2.18 5.75 24.12
N SER A 60 1.61 6.86 24.57
CA SER A 60 1.74 7.31 25.97
C SER A 60 1.02 6.40 26.96
N ILE A 61 -0.16 5.88 26.59
CA ILE A 61 -0.91 4.92 27.41
C ILE A 61 -0.12 3.61 27.64
N LYS A 62 0.65 3.17 26.64
CA LYS A 62 1.51 1.98 26.75
C LYS A 62 2.68 2.16 27.72
N VAL A 63 3.13 3.39 27.94
CA VAL A 63 4.24 3.72 28.87
C VAL A 63 3.75 3.84 30.32
N ALA A 64 2.46 4.10 30.53
CA ALA A 64 1.87 4.26 31.87
C ALA A 64 1.41 2.93 32.53
N ARG A 65 1.67 1.78 31.90
CA ARG A 65 1.29 0.45 32.41
C ARG A 65 2.50 -0.43 32.69
#